data_AF-A0A7K1E092-F1
#
_entry.id   AF-A0A7K1E092-F1
#
_cell.length_a   1.000
_cell.length_b   1.000
_cell.length_c   1.000
_cell.angle_alpha   90.00
_cell.angle_beta   90.00
_cell.angle_gamma   90.00
#
_symmetry.space_group_name_H-M   'P 1'
#
loop_
_entity.id
_entity.type
_entity.pdbx_description
1 polymer ?
#
loop_
_entity_poly.entity_id
_entity_poly.type
_entity_poly.pdbx_seq_one_letter_code
_entity_poly.pdbx_strand_id
1 'polypeptide(L)'
;MATTADIKNGVVIKIDGQLWNVIEFQHVKPGKGGAFVRTKMKNVLSGKVVDKTYNSGTKIETATVDRRDFQYLYNDGNEYVFMDKDTFEQLSVAEAIVGDAKNFMLE
;
A
#
# COMPACT_ATOMS: atom_id res chain seq x y z
N MET A 1 15.20 5.37 -11.30
CA MET A 1 14.75 4.06 -10.78
C MET A 1 15.21 3.96 -9.34
N ALA A 2 14.29 3.67 -8.43
CA ALA A 2 14.62 3.50 -7.01
C ALA A 2 15.47 2.24 -6.80
N THR A 3 16.25 2.24 -5.74
CA THR A 3 17.12 1.14 -5.33
C THR A 3 16.84 0.77 -3.87
N THR A 4 17.47 -0.28 -3.37
CA THR A 4 17.38 -0.63 -1.94
C THR A 4 17.82 0.48 -0.99
N ALA A 5 18.55 1.50 -1.47
CA ALA A 5 18.92 2.67 -0.66
C ALA A 5 17.73 3.61 -0.40
N ASP A 6 16.69 3.54 -1.24
CA ASP A 6 15.48 4.37 -1.13
C ASP A 6 14.41 3.72 -0.24
N ILE A 7 14.66 2.50 0.26
CA ILE A 7 13.75 1.80 1.18
C ILE A 7 13.72 2.53 2.52
N LYS A 8 12.51 2.89 2.95
CA LYS A 8 12.21 3.49 4.25
C LYS A 8 10.90 2.91 4.76
N ASN A 9 10.67 3.01 6.07
CA ASN A 9 9.36 2.67 6.64
C ASN A 9 8.27 3.54 5.99
N GLY A 10 7.15 2.92 5.65
CA GLY A 10 6.01 3.55 4.99
C GLY A 10 6.08 3.59 3.46
N VAL A 11 7.24 3.32 2.85
CA VAL A 11 7.34 3.25 1.38
C VAL A 11 6.55 2.05 0.88
N VAL A 12 5.78 2.25 -0.19
CA VAL A 12 5.12 1.16 -0.91
C VAL A 12 5.97 0.73 -2.08
N ILE A 13 6.29 -0.56 -2.12
CA ILE A 13 7.03 -1.18 -3.22
C ILE A 13 6.15 -2.18 -3.96
N LYS A 14 6.33 -2.24 -5.27
CA LYS A 14 5.64 -3.18 -6.15
C LYS A 14 6.51 -4.40 -6.41
N ILE A 15 5.96 -5.57 -6.11
CA ILE A 15 6.63 -6.87 -6.25
C ILE A 15 5.62 -7.83 -6.87
N ASP A 16 5.98 -8.42 -8.01
CA ASP A 16 5.17 -9.43 -8.69
C ASP A 16 3.70 -8.98 -8.93
N GLY A 17 3.54 -7.69 -9.29
CA GLY A 17 2.23 -7.07 -9.53
C GLY A 17 1.47 -6.67 -8.27
N GLN A 18 1.98 -6.97 -7.07
CA GLN A 18 1.34 -6.64 -5.79
C GLN A 18 2.03 -5.46 -5.10
N LEU A 19 1.25 -4.69 -4.34
CA LEU A 19 1.73 -3.56 -3.56
C LEU A 19 2.01 -3.96 -2.10
N TRP A 20 3.18 -3.58 -1.60
CA TRP A 20 3.68 -3.93 -0.28
C TRP A 20 4.17 -2.69 0.45
N ASN A 21 3.57 -2.38 1.59
CA ASN A 21 4.03 -1.31 2.48
C ASN A 21 5.17 -1.84 3.37
N VAL A 22 6.32 -1.18 3.36
CA VAL A 22 7.45 -1.50 4.24
C VAL A 22 7.15 -1.05 5.66
N ILE A 23 6.93 -2.01 6.55
CA ILE A 23 6.70 -1.75 7.98
C ILE A 23 8.02 -1.40 8.67
N GLU A 24 9.05 -2.18 8.35
CA GLU A 24 10.36 -2.12 8.98
C GLU A 24 11.44 -2.50 7.95
N PHE A 25 12.59 -1.84 8.01
CA PHE A 25 13.76 -2.26 7.25
C PHE A 25 15.04 -2.20 8.10
N GLN A 26 16.01 -3.03 7.74
CA GLN A 26 17.32 -3.09 8.37
C GLN A 26 18.39 -3.21 7.29
N HIS A 27 19.26 -2.19 7.18
CA HIS A 27 20.45 -2.26 6.33
C HIS A 27 21.59 -2.88 7.14
N VAL A 28 22.09 -4.04 6.68
CA VAL A 28 23.18 -4.78 7.31
C VAL A 28 24.44 -4.69 6.45
N LYS A 29 25.54 -4.26 7.06
CA LYS A 29 26.88 -4.29 6.47
C LYS A 29 27.73 -5.30 7.25
N PRO A 30 27.83 -6.56 6.82
CA PRO A 30 28.62 -7.56 7.53
C PRO A 30 30.11 -7.24 7.42
N GLY A 31 30.90 -7.60 8.44
CA GLY A 31 32.36 -7.40 8.42
C GLY A 31 33.08 -8.18 7.29
N LYS A 32 32.44 -9.23 6.76
CA LYS A 32 32.86 -10.00 5.59
C LYS A 32 31.62 -10.32 4.73
N GLY A 33 31.62 -9.93 3.46
CA GLY A 33 30.53 -10.16 2.50
C GLY A 33 29.87 -8.87 2.01
N GLY A 34 28.91 -9.02 1.08
CA GLY A 34 28.15 -7.89 0.53
C GLY A 34 27.11 -7.35 1.52
N ALA A 35 26.81 -6.05 1.42
CA ALA A 35 25.72 -5.44 2.18
C ALA A 35 24.35 -5.91 1.65
N PHE A 36 23.37 -5.98 2.55
CA PHE A 36 22.00 -6.35 2.21
C PHE A 36 20.99 -5.60 3.07
N VAL A 37 19.74 -5.54 2.61
CA VAL A 37 18.61 -4.91 3.30
C VAL A 37 17.56 -5.97 3.60
N ARG A 38 17.23 -6.17 4.88
CA ARG A 38 16.08 -6.97 5.31
C ARG A 38 14.87 -6.06 5.47
N THR A 39 13.72 -6.48 4.98
CA THR A 39 12.47 -5.73 5.09
C THR A 39 11.37 -6.62 5.61
N LYS A 40 10.57 -6.10 6.54
CA LYS A 40 9.26 -6.64 6.89
C LYS A 40 8.20 -5.79 6.23
N MET A 41 7.30 -6.40 5.48
CA MET A 41 6.35 -5.69 4.63
C MET A 41 4.95 -6.24 4.77
N LYS A 42 3.95 -5.38 4.65
CA LYS A 42 2.52 -5.72 4.67
C LYS A 42 1.94 -5.54 3.28
N ASN A 43 1.24 -6.55 2.77
CA ASN A 43 0.49 -6.44 1.53
C ASN A 43 -0.64 -5.41 1.69
N VAL A 44 -0.77 -4.48 0.76
CA VAL A 44 -1.74 -3.36 0.88
C VAL A 44 -3.19 -3.85 0.84
N LEU A 45 -3.49 -4.90 0.07
CA LEU A 45 -4.85 -5.42 -0.09
C LEU A 45 -5.19 -6.49 0.94
N SER A 46 -4.40 -7.56 1.00
CA SER A 46 -4.67 -8.73 1.86
C SER A 46 -4.24 -8.55 3.32
N GLY A 47 -3.41 -7.54 3.62
CA GLY A 47 -2.85 -7.34 4.97
C GLY A 47 -1.80 -8.38 5.40
N LYS A 48 -1.46 -9.35 4.55
CA LYS A 48 -0.43 -10.37 4.82
C LYS A 48 0.93 -9.72 5.10
N VAL A 49 1.61 -10.15 6.16
CA VAL A 49 2.97 -9.70 6.47
C VAL A 49 3.99 -10.73 5.98
N VAL A 50 5.06 -10.26 5.34
CA VAL A 50 6.16 -11.10 4.84
C VAL A 50 7.51 -10.43 5.11
N ASP A 51 8.54 -11.25 5.30
CA ASP A 51 9.92 -10.82 5.34
C ASP A 51 10.59 -11.09 3.99
N LYS A 52 11.35 -10.12 3.48
CA LYS A 52 12.14 -10.25 2.25
C LYS A 52 13.50 -9.61 2.42
N THR A 53 14.53 -10.22 1.84
CA THR A 53 15.90 -9.69 1.87
C THR A 53 16.33 -9.32 0.45
N TYR A 54 16.96 -8.17 0.32
CA TYR A 54 17.49 -7.66 -0.95
C TYR A 54 19.00 -7.45 -0.82
N ASN A 55 19.75 -7.78 -1.87
CA ASN A 55 21.14 -7.37 -1.97
C ASN A 55 21.20 -5.84 -2.15
N SER A 56 22.18 -5.19 -1.52
CA SER A 56 22.32 -3.74 -1.67
C SER A 56 22.56 -3.34 -3.12
N GLY A 57 21.85 -2.31 -3.58
CA GLY A 57 21.89 -1.82 -4.96
C GLY A 57 20.88 -2.47 -5.90
N THR A 58 20.08 -3.43 -5.42
CA THR A 58 18.99 -4.02 -6.22
C THR A 58 17.99 -2.93 -6.60
N LYS A 59 17.56 -2.93 -7.87
CA LYS A 59 16.52 -2.02 -8.36
C LYS A 59 15.16 -2.44 -7.79
N ILE A 60 14.37 -1.45 -7.39
CA ILE A 60 13.01 -1.63 -6.88
C ILE A 60 12.04 -0.72 -7.62
N GLU A 61 10.78 -1.14 -7.71
CA GLU A 61 9.68 -0.32 -8.21
C GLU A 61 8.91 0.22 -6.99
N THR A 62 8.82 1.54 -6.87
CA THR A 62 8.06 2.21 -5.81
C THR A 62 6.72 2.68 -6.37
N ALA A 63 5.68 2.66 -5.55
CA ALA A 63 4.37 3.20 -5.88
C ALA A 63 3.96 4.22 -4.83
N THR A 64 3.27 5.28 -5.25
CA THR A 64 2.58 6.18 -4.33
C THR A 64 1.19 5.62 -4.07
N VAL A 65 0.88 5.36 -2.81
CA VAL A 65 -0.44 4.94 -2.38
C VAL A 65 -0.95 5.95 -1.37
N ASP A 66 -2.11 6.52 -1.66
CA ASP A 66 -2.80 7.43 -0.77
C ASP A 66 -3.90 6.65 -0.05
N ARG A 67 -4.04 6.90 1.26
CA ARG A 67 -5.12 6.32 2.07
C ARG A 67 -5.82 7.48 2.75
N ARG A 68 -7.12 7.61 2.49
CA ARG A 68 -7.98 8.57 3.17
C ARG A 68 -9.19 7.86 3.73
N ASP A 69 -9.72 8.44 4.79
CA ASP A 69 -10.94 7.98 5.40
C ASP A 69 -12.12 8.75 4.79
N PHE A 70 -13.02 8.01 4.16
CA PHE A 70 -14.24 8.55 3.59
C PHE A 70 -15.46 8.17 4.44
N GLN A 71 -16.51 8.98 4.36
CA GLN A 71 -17.83 8.64 4.84
C GLN A 71 -18.70 8.21 3.66
N TYR A 72 -19.31 7.04 3.75
CA TYR A 72 -20.35 6.63 2.80
C TYR A 72 -21.57 7.54 2.96
N LEU A 73 -22.15 8.01 1.85
CA LEU A 73 -23.34 8.85 1.85
C LEU A 73 -24.60 8.09 1.40
N TYR A 74 -24.61 7.62 0.16
CA TYR A 74 -25.75 6.93 -0.45
C TYR A 74 -25.31 6.21 -1.73
N ASN A 75 -26.19 5.36 -2.26
CA ASN A 75 -26.05 4.72 -3.57
C ASN A 75 -26.94 5.46 -4.57
N ASP A 76 -26.40 5.84 -5.73
CA ASP A 76 -27.13 6.60 -6.76
C ASP A 76 -27.88 5.72 -7.79
N GLY A 77 -27.83 4.39 -7.58
CA GLY A 77 -28.32 3.35 -8.47
C GLY A 77 -27.20 2.45 -8.99
N ASN A 78 -26.10 3.05 -9.48
CA ASN A 78 -25.00 2.32 -10.14
C ASN A 78 -23.65 2.54 -9.45
N GLU A 79 -23.49 3.65 -8.74
CA GLU A 79 -22.29 4.05 -8.03
C GLU A 79 -22.61 4.33 -6.55
N TYR A 80 -21.59 4.17 -5.72
CA TYR A 80 -21.64 4.49 -4.30
C TYR A 80 -20.92 5.82 -4.08
N VAL A 81 -21.61 6.77 -3.47
CA VAL A 81 -21.09 8.11 -3.22
C VAL A 81 -20.46 8.15 -1.84
N PHE A 82 -19.22 8.62 -1.80
CA PHE A 82 -18.43 8.79 -0.59
C PHE A 82 -18.02 10.26 -0.45
N MET A 83 -17.85 10.73 0.78
CA MET A 83 -17.36 12.09 1.08
C MET A 83 -16.05 12.00 1.85
N ASP A 84 -15.03 12.72 1.36
CA ASP A 84 -13.76 12.87 2.07
C ASP A 84 -14.04 13.59 3.40
N LYS A 85 -13.58 13.02 4.53
CA LYS A 85 -13.85 13.57 5.86
C LYS A 85 -13.10 14.87 6.14
N ASP A 86 -12.02 15.14 5.42
CA ASP A 86 -11.18 16.31 5.62
C ASP A 86 -11.56 17.44 4.65
N THR A 87 -11.85 17.12 3.39
CA THR A 87 -12.14 18.14 2.35
C THR A 87 -13.62 18.33 2.06
N PHE A 88 -14.48 17.42 2.52
CA PHE A 88 -15.91 17.35 2.17
C PHE A 88 -16.20 17.19 0.67
N GLU A 89 -15.19 16.83 -0.13
CA GLU A 89 -15.36 16.52 -1.54
C GLU A 89 -16.04 15.16 -1.69
N GLN A 90 -16.96 15.06 -2.65
CA GLN A 90 -17.65 13.81 -2.97
C GLN A 90 -16.94 13.05 -4.08
N LEU A 91 -16.91 11.74 -3.95
CA LEU A 91 -16.35 10.79 -4.91
C LEU A 91 -17.35 9.67 -5.16
N SER A 92 -17.70 9.46 -6.42
CA SER A 92 -18.47 8.29 -6.83
C SER A 92 -17.54 7.11 -7.13
N VAL A 93 -17.89 5.94 -6.61
CA VAL A 93 -17.12 4.71 -6.78
C VAL A 93 -18.04 3.63 -7.34
N ALA A 94 -17.63 3.04 -8.47
CA ALA A 94 -18.39 1.98 -9.12
C ALA A 94 -18.57 0.75 -8.21
N GLU A 95 -19.73 0.10 -8.33
CA GLU A 95 -20.08 -1.11 -7.55
C GLU A 95 -19.00 -2.21 -7.62
N ALA A 96 -18.38 -2.39 -8.78
CA ALA A 96 -17.31 -3.39 -8.97
C ALA A 96 -16.06 -3.13 -8.10
N ILE A 97 -15.78 -1.86 -7.76
CA ILE A 97 -14.65 -1.48 -6.90
C ILE A 97 -15.03 -1.62 -5.44
N VAL A 98 -16.25 -1.23 -5.07
CA VAL A 98 -16.78 -1.39 -3.70
C VAL A 98 -16.89 -2.87 -3.33
N GLY A 99 -17.26 -3.72 -4.29
CA GLY A 99 -17.34 -5.16 -4.13
C GLY A 99 -18.29 -5.57 -3.02
N ASP A 100 -17.89 -6.55 -2.21
CA ASP A 100 -18.73 -7.10 -1.13
C ASP A 100 -18.95 -6.13 0.04
N ALA A 101 -18.15 -5.06 0.14
CA ALA A 101 -18.25 -4.08 1.22
C ALA A 101 -19.63 -3.39 1.23
N LYS A 102 -20.29 -3.28 0.07
CA LYS A 102 -21.62 -2.69 -0.08
C LYS A 102 -22.69 -3.31 0.81
N ASN A 103 -22.55 -4.59 1.13
CA ASN A 103 -23.52 -5.33 1.95
C ASN A 103 -23.41 -5.00 3.45
N PHE A 104 -22.38 -4.23 3.85
CA PHE A 104 -22.08 -3.90 5.24
C PHE A 104 -22.06 -2.39 5.52
N MET A 105 -22.29 -1.56 4.50
CA MET A 105 -22.35 -0.11 4.68
C MET A 105 -23.73 0.30 5.19
N LEU A 106 -23.73 1.12 6.23
CA LEU A 106 -24.93 1.76 6.75
C LEU A 106 -24.93 3.21 6.27
N GLU A 107 -26.09 3.68 5.83
CA GLU A 107 -26.34 5.11 5.58
C GLU A 107 -26.37 5.90 6.91
#